data_AF-A0A842QJZ0-F1
#
_entry.id   AF-A0A842QJZ0-F1
#
_cell.length_a   1.000
_cell.length_b   1.000
_cell.length_c   1.000
_cell.angle_alpha   90.00
_cell.angle_beta   90.00
_cell.angle_gamma   90.00
#
_symmetry.space_group_name_H-M   'P 1'
#
loop_
_entity.id
_entity.type
_entity.pdbx_description
1 polymer ?
#
loop_
_entity_poly.entity_id
_entity_poly.type
_entity_poly.pdbx_seq_one_letter_code
_entity_poly.pdbx_strand_id
1 'polypeptide(L)' 'MNNCKICGSNFQDSPDEIVLCANKEGMVHLGCCASICSWDGKPCEHAKSIYEKISG' A
#
# COMPACT_ATOMS: atom_id res chain seq x y z
N MET A 1 4.41 -12.36 -11.09
CA MET A 1 3.41 -12.56 -10.03
C MET A 1 3.01 -11.20 -9.50
N ASN A 2 1.77 -10.80 -9.77
CA ASN A 2 1.21 -9.48 -9.44
C ASN A 2 0.43 -9.60 -8.12
N ASN A 3 1.15 -9.86 -7.03
CA ASN A 3 0.58 -10.08 -5.71
C ASN A 3 1.10 -9.06 -4.72
N CYS A 4 0.26 -8.65 -3.78
CA CYS A 4 0.66 -7.77 -2.70
C CYS A 4 1.71 -8.45 -1.82
N LYS A 5 2.85 -7.79 -1.62
CA LYS A 5 3.94 -8.29 -0.75
C LYS A 5 3.57 -8.37 0.74
N ILE A 6 2.45 -7.78 1.16
CA ILE A 6 1.98 -7.78 2.56
C ILE A 6 0.97 -8.90 2.80
N CYS A 7 -0.13 -8.95 2.03
CA CYS A 7 -1.19 -9.95 2.25
C CYS A 7 -1.09 -11.17 1.33
N GLY A 8 -0.24 -11.16 0.30
CA GLY A 8 -0.10 -12.26 -0.67
C GLY A 8 -1.22 -12.35 -1.71
N SER A 9 -2.35 -11.66 -1.52
CA SER A 9 -3.47 -11.66 -2.46
C SER A 9 -3.11 -11.00 -3.80
N ASN A 10 -3.83 -11.39 -4.86
CA ASN A 10 -3.67 -10.79 -6.17
C ASN A 10 -4.19 -9.35 -6.15
N PHE A 11 -3.56 -8.46 -6.92
CA PHE A 11 -4.04 -7.08 -7.03
C PHE A 11 -5.40 -6.95 -7.72
N GLN A 12 -5.80 -7.93 -8.53
CA GLN A 12 -7.11 -7.92 -9.21
C GLN A 12 -8.28 -8.24 -8.28
N ASP A 13 -8.00 -8.87 -7.13
CA ASP A 13 -9.03 -9.27 -6.16
C ASP A 13 -9.43 -8.12 -5.23
N SER A 14 -8.70 -7.00 -5.25
CA SER A 14 -8.95 -5.85 -4.39
C SER A 14 -9.17 -4.59 -5.22
N PRO A 15 -10.18 -3.75 -4.90
CA PRO A 15 -10.34 -2.44 -5.51
C PRO A 15 -9.31 -1.40 -5.01
N ASP A 16 -8.45 -1.78 -4.06
CA ASP A 16 -7.40 -0.92 -3.52
C ASP A 16 -6.39 -0.49 -4.58
N GLU A 17 -5.95 0.78 -4.50
CA GLU A 17 -4.83 1.24 -5.31
C GLU A 17 -3.55 0.46 -5.00
N ILE A 18 -2.73 0.25 -6.03
CA ILE A 18 -1.45 -0.44 -5.90
C ILE A 18 -0.36 0.61 -5.75
N VAL A 19 0.44 0.50 -4.67
CA VAL A 19 1.58 1.37 -4.41
C VAL A 19 2.87 0.57 -4.32
N LEU A 20 4.00 1.22 -4.59
CA LEU A 20 5.32 0.62 -4.38
C LEU A 20 5.77 0.89 -2.92
N CYS A 21 6.00 -0.17 -2.16
CA CYS A 21 6.48 -0.10 -0.78
C CYS A 21 7.99 -0.37 -0.73
N ALA A 22 8.78 0.65 -0.37
CA ALA A 22 10.23 0.51 -0.21
C ALA A 22 10.62 -0.45 0.92
N ASN A 23 9.85 -0.49 2.02
CA ASN A 23 10.12 -1.36 3.18
C ASN A 23 9.88 -2.85 2.88
N LYS A 24 8.98 -3.15 1.94
CA LYS A 24 8.71 -4.52 1.47
C LYS A 24 9.35 -4.81 0.12
N GLU A 25 10.14 -3.85 -0.39
CA GLU A 25 10.84 -3.91 -1.68
C GLU A 25 9.93 -4.44 -2.80
N GLY A 26 8.73 -3.86 -2.94
CA GLY A 26 7.79 -4.30 -3.97
C GLY A 26 6.39 -3.69 -3.88
N MET A 27 5.51 -4.14 -4.78
CA MET A 27 4.13 -3.64 -4.88
C MET A 27 3.25 -4.17 -3.75
N VAL A 28 2.37 -3.31 -3.23
CA VAL A 28 1.41 -3.63 -2.16
C VAL A 28 0.09 -2.89 -2.41
N HIS A 29 -1.02 -3.38 -1.84
CA HIS A 29 -2.25 -2.59 -1.74
C HIS A 29 -2.02 -1.38 -0.84
N LEU A 30 -2.60 -0.24 -1.19
CA LEU A 30 -2.54 0.99 -0.40
C LEU A 30 -3.03 0.75 1.03
N GLY A 31 -4.20 0.11 1.20
CA GLY A 31 -4.75 -0.26 2.50
C GLY A 31 -3.84 -1.20 3.29
N CYS A 32 -3.13 -2.12 2.62
CA CYS A 32 -2.12 -2.95 3.28
C CYS A 32 -0.88 -2.15 3.73
N CYS A 33 -0.37 -1.18 2.93
CA CYS A 33 0.73 -0.31 3.37
C CYS A 33 0.28 0.51 4.58
N ALA A 34 -0.91 1.13 4.49
CA ALA A 34 -1.47 2.00 5.52
C ALA A 34 -1.80 1.26 6.83
N SER A 35 -2.14 -0.03 6.77
CA SER A 35 -2.45 -0.80 7.97
C SER A 35 -1.21 -1.45 8.62
N ILE A 36 -0.24 -1.89 7.81
CA ILE A 36 0.86 -2.77 8.29
C ILE A 36 2.24 -2.09 8.23
N CYS A 37 2.49 -1.23 7.23
CA CYS A 37 3.76 -0.53 7.11
C CYS A 37 3.76 0.88 7.73
N SER A 38 2.59 1.38 8.12
CA SER A 38 2.44 2.57 8.93
C SER A 38 2.94 2.33 10.35
N TRP A 39 4.20 2.65 10.61
CA TRP A 39 4.59 3.04 11.96
C TRP A 39 3.64 4.18 12.38
N ASP A 40 2.93 4.03 13.51
CA ASP A 40 2.00 5.03 14.06
C ASP A 40 0.62 5.18 13.37
N GLY A 41 0.19 4.25 12.51
CA GLY A 41 -1.14 4.33 11.85
C GLY A 41 -1.27 5.46 10.81
N LYS A 42 -0.14 6.05 10.39
CA LYS A 42 -0.04 7.04 9.32
C LYS A 42 0.61 6.42 8.10
N PRO A 43 0.08 6.61 6.87
CA PRO A 43 0.63 6.02 5.66
C PRO A 43 2.14 6.26 5.58
N CYS A 44 2.87 5.20 5.23
CA CYS A 44 4.27 5.19 4.81
C CYS A 44 4.61 6.54 4.13
N GLU A 45 5.73 7.22 4.42
CA GLU A 45 6.08 8.51 3.76
C GLU A 45 6.02 8.41 2.22
N HIS A 46 6.23 7.20 1.70
CA HIS A 46 6.11 6.84 0.28
C HIS A 46 4.67 6.69 -0.25
N ALA A 47 3.70 6.47 0.63
CA ALA A 47 2.26 6.42 0.31
C ALA A 47 1.57 7.78 0.52
N LYS A 48 2.25 8.79 1.10
CA LYS A 48 1.68 10.13 1.31
C LYS A 48 1.13 10.75 0.03
N SER A 49 1.88 10.75 -1.07
CA SER A 49 1.44 11.36 -2.33
C SER A 49 0.18 10.71 -2.93
N ILE A 50 -0.10 9.45 -2.57
CA ILE A 50 -1.32 8.75 -2.99
C ILE A 50 -2.43 9.08 -1.99
N TYR A 51 -2.16 8.95 -0.68
CA TYR A 51 -3.14 9.24 0.38
C TYR A 51 -3.67 10.68 0.35
N GLU A 52 -2.80 11.67 0.08
CA GLU A 52 -3.18 13.08 -0.04
C GLU A 52 -4.03 13.36 -1.29
N LYS A 53 -3.91 12.54 -2.35
CA LYS A 53 -4.76 12.66 -3.54
C LYS A 53 -6.18 12.12 -3.33
N ILE A 54 -6.36 11.19 -2.39
CA ILE A 54 -7.65 10.56 -2.10
C ILE A 54 -8.39 11.28 -0.96
N SER A 55 -7.64 11.97 -0.08
CA SER A 55 -8.19 12.64 1.12
C SER A 55 -8.50 14.13 0.92
N GLY A 56 -8.29 14.67 -0.28
CA GLY A 56 -8.64 16.05 -0.67
C GLY A 56 -9.72 16.06 -1.75
#